data_AF-S8CQH5-F1
#
_entry.id   AF-S8CQH5-F1
#
_cell.length_a   1.000
_cell.length_b   1.000
_cell.length_c   1.000
_cell.angle_alpha   90.00
_cell.angle_beta   90.00
_cell.angle_gamma   90.00
#
_symmetry.space_group_name_H-M   'P 1'
#
loop_
_entity.id
_entity.type
_entity.pdbx_description
1 polymer ?
#
loop_
_entity_poly.entity_id
_entity_poly.type
_entity_poly.pdbx_seq_one_letter_code
_entity_poly.pdbx_strand_id
1 'polypeptide(L)'
;PGVDWPCPPDPPPSSANGWPKKARRDLSPLSAEDQARLDFKQAHDRALKAAQGFFSNKNGDDEEDHCFSSDEDDELMEENDGTEEYSFFLKVFGDISELKQYYESNFRQGEFNCLVCASVGGKNAWKKYKGCLALVQHSVSIVKAKKRRAHRAFGQAVCKILGWDINQLPSVVSML
;
A
#
# COMPACT_ATOMS: atom_id res chain seq x y z
N PRO A 1 60.49 -48.52 21.83
CA PRO A 1 60.37 -48.29 23.29
C PRO A 1 60.10 -46.80 23.56
N GLY A 2 58.82 -46.43 23.69
CA GLY A 2 58.36 -45.08 24.02
C GLY A 2 57.73 -45.07 25.39
N VAL A 3 57.99 -44.02 26.16
CA VAL A 3 57.53 -43.82 27.54
C VAL A 3 56.01 -43.65 27.58
N ASP A 4 55.35 -44.37 28.49
CA ASP A 4 53.91 -44.31 28.75
C ASP A 4 53.62 -43.15 29.71
N TRP A 5 52.83 -42.16 29.28
CA TRP A 5 52.39 -41.04 30.13
C TRP A 5 50.99 -41.29 30.68
N PRO A 6 50.80 -41.21 32.02
CA PRO A 6 49.52 -41.50 32.64
C PRO A 6 48.49 -40.42 32.29
N CYS A 7 47.32 -40.86 31.83
CA CYS A 7 46.16 -40.00 31.63
C CYS A 7 45.68 -39.41 32.97
N PRO A 8 45.29 -38.13 33.03
CA PRO A 8 44.60 -37.57 34.19
C PRO A 8 43.21 -38.23 34.37
N PRO A 9 42.70 -38.34 35.61
CA PRO A 9 41.43 -38.99 35.89
C PRO A 9 40.24 -38.21 35.32
N ASP A 10 39.20 -38.94 34.93
CA ASP A 10 37.97 -38.38 34.36
C ASP A 10 37.29 -37.39 35.32
N PRO A 11 36.75 -36.27 34.81
CA PRO A 11 35.94 -35.36 35.61
C PRO A 11 34.65 -36.08 36.08
N PRO A 12 34.12 -35.70 37.27
CA PRO A 12 32.92 -36.34 37.82
C PRO A 12 31.74 -36.20 36.86
N PRO A 13 30.79 -37.17 36.85
CA PRO A 13 29.65 -37.12 35.95
C PRO A 13 28.85 -35.85 36.20
N SER A 14 28.83 -34.97 35.19
CA SER A 14 28.01 -33.77 35.17
C SER A 14 26.54 -34.16 35.06
N SER A 15 25.94 -34.48 36.20
CA SER A 15 24.49 -34.62 36.36
C SER A 15 23.84 -33.25 36.26
N ALA A 16 23.55 -32.81 35.03
CA ALA A 16 22.44 -31.91 34.74
C ALA A 16 22.18 -31.89 33.24
N ASN A 17 21.36 -32.84 32.77
CA ASN A 17 20.57 -32.68 31.56
C ASN A 17 19.62 -31.50 31.75
N GLY A 18 20.11 -30.29 31.49
CA GLY A 18 19.29 -29.08 31.41
C GLY A 18 19.41 -28.51 30.02
N TRP A 19 18.44 -28.79 29.14
CA TRP A 19 18.27 -28.04 27.90
C TRP A 19 18.28 -26.54 28.21
N PRO A 20 18.85 -25.67 27.34
CA PRO A 20 18.83 -24.25 27.59
C PRO A 20 17.37 -23.83 27.74
N LYS A 21 17.00 -23.41 28.96
CA LYS A 21 15.70 -22.79 29.22
C LYS A 21 15.65 -21.62 28.26
N LYS A 22 14.74 -21.68 27.28
CA LYS A 22 14.50 -20.58 26.35
C LYS A 22 14.34 -19.34 27.22
N ALA A 23 15.30 -18.41 27.15
CA ALA A 23 15.15 -17.12 27.78
C ALA A 23 13.78 -16.62 27.33
N ARG A 24 12.92 -16.23 28.29
CA ARG A 24 11.71 -15.48 27.94
C ARG A 24 12.23 -14.34 27.08
N ARG A 25 11.79 -14.29 25.83
CA ARG A 25 12.03 -13.12 25.00
C ARG A 25 11.37 -11.99 25.76
N ASP A 26 12.18 -11.16 26.42
CA ASP A 26 11.70 -9.89 26.92
C ASP A 26 11.10 -9.19 25.71
N LEU A 27 9.79 -8.95 25.76
CA LEU A 27 9.09 -8.14 24.78
C LEU A 27 9.61 -6.72 24.96
N SER A 28 10.75 -6.44 24.33
CA SER A 28 11.29 -5.10 24.25
C SER A 28 10.19 -4.23 23.61
N PRO A 29 9.89 -3.05 24.18
CA PRO A 29 8.96 -2.12 23.56
C PRO A 29 9.36 -1.90 22.10
N LEU A 30 8.38 -1.93 21.19
CA LEU A 30 8.62 -1.66 19.78
C LEU A 30 9.27 -0.27 19.63
N SER A 31 10.25 -0.16 18.73
CA SER A 31 10.76 1.17 18.34
C SER A 31 9.60 2.01 17.80
N ALA A 32 9.69 3.33 17.93
CA ALA A 32 8.74 4.26 17.33
C ALA A 32 8.58 4.01 15.81
N GLU A 33 9.65 3.59 15.13
CA GLU A 33 9.61 3.27 13.71
C GLU A 33 8.81 2.00 13.40
N ASP A 34 8.96 0.96 14.22
CA ASP A 34 8.21 -0.28 14.04
C ASP A 34 6.73 -0.08 14.38
N GLN A 35 6.42 0.73 15.40
CA GLN A 35 5.05 1.11 15.72
C GLN A 35 4.41 1.87 14.54
N ALA A 36 5.09 2.88 13.99
CA ALA A 36 4.59 3.63 12.84
C ALA A 36 4.33 2.75 11.60
N ARG A 37 5.17 1.73 11.38
CA ARG A 37 4.98 0.75 10.29
C ARG A 37 3.75 -0.12 10.51
N LEU A 38 3.50 -0.55 11.75
CA LEU A 38 2.30 -1.31 12.10
C LEU A 38 1.04 -0.45 11.96
N ASP A 39 1.08 0.79 12.43
CA ASP A 39 -0.03 1.74 12.36
C ASP A 39 -0.40 2.02 10.90
N PHE A 40 0.61 2.27 10.05
CA PHE A 40 0.38 2.42 8.60
C PHE A 40 -0.22 1.15 7.99
N LYS A 41 0.32 -0.04 8.32
CA LYS A 41 -0.21 -1.29 7.77
C LYS A 41 -1.68 -1.47 8.17
N GLN A 42 -2.02 -1.20 9.42
CA GLN A 42 -3.40 -1.29 9.91
C GLN A 42 -4.29 -0.23 9.23
N ALA A 43 -3.81 0.99 9.04
CA ALA A 43 -4.52 2.04 8.32
C ALA A 43 -4.76 1.67 6.85
N HIS A 44 -3.75 1.13 6.17
CA HIS A 44 -3.86 0.65 4.80
C HIS A 44 -4.85 -0.51 4.68
N ASP A 45 -4.80 -1.49 5.58
CA ASP A 45 -5.72 -2.63 5.62
C ASP A 45 -7.18 -2.15 5.83
N ARG A 46 -7.39 -1.12 6.67
CA ARG A 46 -8.71 -0.48 6.85
C ARG A 46 -9.20 0.23 5.57
N ALA A 47 -8.33 1.00 4.93
CA ALA A 47 -8.65 1.71 3.69
C ALA A 47 -9.00 0.72 2.56
N LEU A 48 -8.25 -0.37 2.47
CA LEU A 48 -8.49 -1.43 1.50
C LEU A 48 -9.86 -2.10 1.71
N LYS A 49 -10.20 -2.42 2.97
CA LYS A 49 -11.53 -2.97 3.31
C LYS A 49 -12.65 -2.01 2.97
N ALA A 50 -12.50 -0.72 3.27
CA ALA A 50 -13.49 0.29 2.92
C ALA A 50 -13.70 0.35 1.39
N ALA A 51 -12.62 0.35 0.61
CA ALA A 51 -12.68 0.37 -0.84
C ALA A 51 -13.27 -0.92 -1.43
N GLN A 52 -12.94 -2.10 -0.88
CA GLN A 52 -13.57 -3.37 -1.26
C GLN A 52 -15.08 -3.34 -1.01
N GLY A 53 -15.52 -2.85 0.15
CA GLY A 53 -16.95 -2.70 0.45
C GLY A 53 -17.65 -1.75 -0.52
N PHE A 54 -17.04 -0.59 -0.80
CA PHE A 54 -17.57 0.39 -1.74
C PHE A 54 -17.75 -0.21 -3.15
N PHE A 55 -16.75 -0.91 -3.68
CA PHE A 55 -16.83 -1.50 -5.01
C PHE A 55 -17.72 -2.75 -5.08
N SER A 56 -17.84 -3.52 -3.99
CA SER A 56 -18.71 -4.70 -3.95
C SER A 56 -20.19 -4.31 -3.97
N ASN A 57 -20.55 -3.23 -3.27
CA ASN A 57 -21.92 -2.71 -3.24
C ASN A 57 -22.36 -2.14 -4.61
N LYS A 58 -21.40 -1.71 -5.42
CA LYS A 58 -21.60 -1.16 -6.78
C LYS A 58 -21.57 -2.22 -7.88
N ASN A 59 -21.35 -3.49 -7.54
CA ASN A 59 -21.22 -4.59 -8.51
C ASN A 59 -22.56 -5.30 -8.80
N GLY A 60 -23.67 -4.78 -8.26
CA GLY A 60 -25.03 -5.27 -8.53
C GLY A 60 -25.79 -4.50 -9.61
N ASP A 61 -25.17 -3.52 -10.27
CA ASP A 61 -25.85 -2.59 -11.21
C ASP A 61 -25.04 -2.25 -12.49
N ASP A 62 -23.94 -2.97 -12.77
CA ASP A 62 -23.07 -2.72 -13.93
C ASP A 62 -22.93 -4.01 -14.78
N GLU A 63 -24.04 -4.49 -15.34
CA GLU A 63 -24.06 -5.52 -16.40
C GLU A 63 -23.91 -4.92 -17.79
N GLU A 64 -23.10 -3.86 -18.01
CA GLU A 64 -22.58 -3.54 -19.35
C GLU A 64 -21.46 -2.49 -19.33
N ASP A 65 -20.22 -2.96 -19.19
CA ASP A 65 -19.03 -2.24 -19.67
C ASP A 65 -19.05 -2.25 -21.20
N HIS A 66 -19.94 -1.46 -21.79
CA HIS A 66 -19.98 -1.25 -23.23
C HIS A 66 -18.71 -0.50 -23.62
N CYS A 67 -17.70 -1.26 -24.06
CA CYS A 67 -16.44 -0.76 -24.57
C CYS A 67 -16.65 -0.02 -25.90
N PHE A 68 -17.25 1.16 -25.88
CA PHE A 68 -17.15 2.06 -27.01
C PHE A 68 -15.75 2.68 -27.00
N SER A 69 -14.84 1.99 -27.67
CA SER A 69 -13.70 2.61 -28.31
C SER A 69 -14.23 3.51 -29.42
N SER A 70 -14.71 4.70 -29.07
CA SER A 70 -14.62 5.83 -29.99
C SER A 70 -13.41 6.63 -29.51
N ASP A 71 -12.31 6.43 -30.24
CA ASP A 71 -11.35 7.48 -30.49
C ASP A 71 -12.17 8.73 -30.89
N GLU A 72 -11.76 9.93 -30.44
CA GLU A 72 -12.49 11.21 -30.58
C GLU A 72 -13.45 11.57 -29.43
N ASP A 73 -12.92 11.71 -28.20
CA ASP A 73 -13.35 12.81 -27.31
C ASP A 73 -12.26 13.06 -26.25
N ASP A 74 -11.21 13.77 -26.70
CA ASP A 74 -10.25 14.43 -25.83
C ASP A 74 -10.83 15.80 -25.44
N GLU A 75 -11.96 15.81 -24.73
CA GLU A 75 -12.51 17.06 -24.20
C GLU A 75 -12.86 16.92 -22.72
N LEU A 76 -12.13 17.73 -21.96
CA LEU A 76 -12.37 18.12 -20.58
C LEU A 76 -11.95 17.08 -19.54
N MET A 77 -10.75 17.31 -19.02
CA MET A 77 -10.45 17.15 -17.60
C MET A 77 -11.46 17.98 -16.81
N GLU A 78 -12.74 17.59 -16.79
CA GLU A 78 -13.72 18.18 -15.89
C GLU A 78 -13.10 17.99 -14.50
N GLU A 79 -13.02 19.09 -13.74
CA GLU A 79 -12.73 19.05 -12.30
C GLU A 79 -13.81 18.17 -11.67
N ASN A 80 -13.56 16.86 -11.70
CA ASN A 80 -14.52 15.83 -11.37
C ASN A 80 -14.60 15.64 -9.85
N ASP A 81 -14.47 16.74 -9.12
CA ASP A 81 -14.63 16.82 -7.67
C ASP A 81 -16.04 16.37 -7.22
N GLY A 82 -16.99 16.24 -8.16
CA GLY A 82 -18.36 15.80 -7.95
C GLY A 82 -18.66 14.31 -8.08
N THR A 83 -17.69 13.41 -8.34
CA THR A 83 -18.01 11.96 -8.36
C THR A 83 -18.09 11.34 -6.97
N GLU A 84 -18.99 10.37 -6.83
CA GLU A 84 -19.14 9.53 -5.64
C GLU A 84 -17.81 8.88 -5.25
N GLU A 85 -17.02 8.43 -6.22
CA GLU A 85 -15.69 7.85 -6.02
C GLU A 85 -14.70 8.83 -5.41
N TYR A 86 -14.66 10.08 -5.90
CA TYR A 86 -13.73 11.09 -5.38
C TYR A 86 -14.10 11.46 -3.95
N SER A 87 -15.38 11.70 -3.69
CA SER A 87 -15.92 11.94 -2.35
C SER A 87 -15.62 10.78 -1.40
N PHE A 88 -15.75 9.55 -1.87
CA PHE A 88 -15.39 8.35 -1.12
C PHE A 88 -13.90 8.35 -0.73
N PHE A 89 -12.98 8.59 -1.66
CA PHE A 89 -11.55 8.58 -1.35
C PHE A 89 -11.14 9.71 -0.41
N LEU A 90 -11.69 10.92 -0.59
CA LEU A 90 -11.46 12.02 0.35
C LEU A 90 -11.94 11.65 1.76
N LYS A 91 -13.12 11.03 1.86
CA LYS A 91 -13.63 10.55 3.14
C LYS A 91 -12.71 9.49 3.75
N VAL A 92 -12.21 8.52 2.98
CA VAL A 92 -11.25 7.51 3.47
C VAL A 92 -9.99 8.17 4.04
N PHE A 93 -9.43 9.17 3.36
CA PHE A 93 -8.27 9.91 3.89
C PHE A 93 -8.60 10.78 5.10
N GLY A 94 -9.84 11.28 5.20
CA GLY A 94 -10.32 12.03 6.37
C GLY A 94 -10.55 11.14 7.59
N ASP A 95 -11.18 9.99 7.39
CA ASP A 95 -11.57 9.05 8.45
C ASP A 95 -10.36 8.23 8.96
N ILE A 96 -9.34 8.01 8.12
CA ILE A 96 -8.14 7.23 8.45
C ILE A 96 -6.92 8.16 8.45
N SER A 97 -6.81 8.97 9.50
CA SER A 97 -5.77 10.00 9.62
C SER A 97 -4.34 9.46 9.47
N GLU A 98 -4.06 8.24 9.94
CA GLU A 98 -2.74 7.61 9.84
C GLU A 98 -2.38 7.27 8.39
N LEU A 99 -3.39 6.96 7.55
CA LEU A 99 -3.18 6.77 6.12
C LEU A 99 -2.78 8.10 5.47
N LYS A 100 -3.55 9.17 5.73
CA LYS A 100 -3.24 10.49 5.20
C LYS A 100 -1.86 10.96 5.63
N GLN A 101 -1.55 10.87 6.93
CA GLN A 101 -0.25 11.25 7.48
C GLN A 101 0.90 10.47 6.82
N TYR A 102 0.70 9.18 6.54
CA TYR A 102 1.71 8.39 5.84
C TYR A 102 1.97 8.91 4.42
N TYR A 103 0.91 9.25 3.66
CA TYR A 103 1.05 9.83 2.33
C TYR A 103 1.78 11.17 2.40
N GLU A 104 1.39 12.07 3.30
CA GLU A 104 2.03 13.37 3.49
C GLU A 104 3.51 13.26 3.92
N SER A 105 3.85 12.28 4.76
CA SER A 105 5.21 12.13 5.29
C SER A 105 6.15 11.38 4.33
N ASN A 106 5.60 10.52 3.45
CA ASN A 106 6.39 9.60 2.64
C ASN A 106 6.21 9.81 1.12
N PHE A 107 5.57 10.89 0.68
CA PHE A 107 5.17 11.08 -0.73
C PHE A 107 6.30 10.96 -1.76
N ARG A 108 7.57 11.18 -1.40
CA ARG A 108 8.71 11.09 -2.32
C ARG A 108 9.27 9.68 -2.49
N GLN A 109 9.46 8.96 -1.38
CA GLN A 109 10.23 7.70 -1.36
C GLN A 109 9.46 6.52 -0.74
N GLY A 110 8.26 6.76 -0.23
CA GLY A 110 7.39 5.72 0.29
C GLY A 110 6.95 4.74 -0.80
N GLU A 111 6.48 3.58 -0.38
CA GLU A 111 5.87 2.60 -1.26
C GLU A 111 4.35 2.64 -1.11
N PHE A 112 3.65 2.78 -2.23
CA PHE A 112 2.20 2.93 -2.24
C PHE A 112 1.54 1.91 -3.15
N ASN A 113 0.33 1.49 -2.81
CA ASN A 113 -0.52 0.65 -3.65
C ASN A 113 -1.72 1.46 -4.13
N CYS A 114 -2.16 1.22 -5.37
CA CYS A 114 -3.43 1.77 -5.83
C CYS A 114 -4.58 1.02 -5.14
N LEU A 115 -5.34 1.72 -4.30
CA LEU A 115 -6.45 1.12 -3.55
C LEU A 115 -7.49 0.50 -4.49
N VAL A 116 -7.75 1.11 -5.65
CA VAL A 116 -8.66 0.56 -6.66
C VAL A 116 -8.15 -0.76 -7.24
N CYS A 117 -6.87 -0.84 -7.63
CA CYS A 117 -6.29 -2.11 -8.09
C CYS A 117 -6.37 -3.19 -7.00
N ALA A 118 -6.03 -2.83 -5.77
CA ALA A 118 -6.03 -3.76 -4.65
C ALA A 118 -7.45 -4.24 -4.29
N SER A 119 -8.46 -3.40 -4.44
CA SER A 119 -9.86 -3.75 -4.16
C SER A 119 -10.53 -4.55 -5.27
N VAL A 120 -10.30 -4.19 -6.54
CA VAL A 120 -10.89 -4.90 -7.69
C VAL A 120 -10.17 -6.23 -7.97
N GLY A 121 -8.90 -6.33 -7.57
CA GLY A 121 -8.08 -7.52 -7.77
C GLY A 121 -7.43 -7.58 -9.17
N GLY A 122 -6.87 -8.75 -9.49
CA GLY A 122 -6.17 -8.99 -10.76
C GLY A 122 -4.67 -8.69 -10.72
N LYS A 123 -4.04 -8.59 -11.91
CA LYS A 123 -2.58 -8.59 -12.07
C LYS A 123 -1.84 -7.48 -11.30
N ASN A 124 -2.50 -6.35 -11.04
CA ASN A 124 -1.89 -5.17 -10.42
C ASN A 124 -2.30 -4.99 -8.95
N ALA A 125 -3.05 -5.92 -8.35
CA ALA A 125 -3.59 -5.75 -6.99
C ALA A 125 -2.52 -5.46 -5.94
N TRP A 126 -1.35 -6.09 -6.09
CA TRP A 126 -0.22 -5.97 -5.16
C TRP A 126 0.90 -5.08 -5.70
N LYS A 127 0.70 -4.42 -6.83
CA LYS A 127 1.73 -3.57 -7.43
C LYS A 127 1.97 -2.35 -6.54
N LYS A 128 3.24 -2.17 -6.19
CA LYS A 128 3.73 -1.02 -5.44
C LYS A 128 4.31 0.03 -6.38
N TYR A 129 4.13 1.28 -6.02
CA TYR A 129 4.62 2.47 -6.70
C TYR A 129 5.55 3.22 -5.76
N LYS A 130 6.74 3.59 -6.24
CA LYS A 130 7.71 4.38 -5.48
C LYS A 130 7.32 5.86 -5.58
N GLY A 131 6.88 6.42 -4.45
CA GLY A 131 6.39 7.79 -4.35
C GLY A 131 4.96 7.97 -4.88
N CYS A 132 4.31 9.02 -4.38
CA CYS A 132 2.94 9.38 -4.77
C CYS A 132 2.86 9.85 -6.23
N LEU A 133 3.93 10.44 -6.80
CA LEU A 133 3.91 10.86 -8.20
C LEU A 133 3.69 9.66 -9.15
N ALA A 134 4.45 8.57 -8.96
CA ALA A 134 4.29 7.35 -9.76
C ALA A 134 2.90 6.71 -9.55
N LEU A 135 2.37 6.77 -8.33
CA LEU A 135 1.02 6.29 -8.00
C LEU A 135 -0.07 7.12 -8.72
N VAL A 136 0.03 8.44 -8.69
CA VAL A 136 -0.91 9.35 -9.35
C VAL A 136 -0.84 9.16 -10.86
N GLN A 137 0.36 9.13 -11.44
CA GLN A 137 0.56 8.87 -12.87
C GLN A 137 -0.08 7.56 -13.30
N HIS A 138 0.10 6.48 -12.55
CA HIS A 138 -0.60 5.22 -12.78
C HIS A 138 -2.13 5.40 -12.76
N SER A 139 -2.65 6.13 -11.78
CA SER A 139 -4.08 6.28 -11.54
C SER A 139 -4.77 7.10 -12.63
N VAL A 140 -4.10 8.10 -13.20
CA VAL A 140 -4.66 8.96 -14.26
C VAL A 140 -4.43 8.43 -15.68
N SER A 141 -3.34 7.69 -15.92
CA SER A 141 -2.99 7.15 -17.25
C SER A 141 -3.67 5.82 -17.59
N ILE A 142 -4.51 5.29 -16.69
CA ILE A 142 -5.09 3.96 -16.87
C ILE A 142 -6.22 3.96 -17.92
N VAL A 143 -5.93 3.33 -19.06
CA VAL A 143 -6.85 3.29 -20.21
C VAL A 143 -7.61 1.98 -20.36
N LYS A 144 -7.04 0.84 -19.91
CA LYS A 144 -7.58 -0.52 -20.12
C LYS A 144 -7.76 -1.29 -18.81
N ALA A 145 -8.42 -0.69 -17.82
CA ALA A 145 -8.71 -1.34 -16.55
C ALA A 145 -10.16 -1.16 -16.15
N LYS A 146 -10.69 -2.10 -15.37
CA LYS A 146 -12.02 -1.96 -14.75
C LYS A 146 -12.03 -0.74 -13.83
N LYS A 147 -13.19 -0.08 -13.70
CA LYS A 147 -13.41 1.08 -12.82
C LYS A 147 -12.41 2.23 -13.08
N ARG A 148 -12.19 2.59 -14.36
CA ARG A 148 -11.28 3.70 -14.78
C ARG A 148 -11.58 5.02 -14.05
N ARG A 149 -12.86 5.37 -13.89
CA ARG A 149 -13.28 6.58 -13.17
C ARG A 149 -12.78 6.57 -11.71
N ALA A 150 -12.89 5.44 -11.02
CA ALA A 150 -12.40 5.30 -9.65
C ALA A 150 -10.88 5.44 -9.54
N HIS A 151 -10.13 4.94 -10.53
CA HIS A 151 -8.69 5.18 -10.59
C HIS A 151 -8.36 6.67 -10.70
N ARG A 152 -9.00 7.39 -11.64
CA ARG A 152 -8.78 8.83 -11.79
C ARG A 152 -9.15 9.59 -10.50
N ALA A 153 -10.31 9.28 -9.92
CA ALA A 153 -10.77 9.86 -8.66
C ALA A 153 -9.80 9.61 -7.49
N PHE A 154 -9.23 8.41 -7.40
CA PHE A 154 -8.19 8.10 -6.40
C PHE A 154 -6.94 8.97 -6.61
N GLY A 155 -6.47 9.12 -7.85
CA GLY A 155 -5.34 9.98 -8.18
C GLY A 155 -5.59 11.46 -7.80
N GLN A 156 -6.80 11.96 -8.09
CA GLN A 156 -7.22 13.31 -7.70
C GLN A 156 -7.25 13.48 -6.17
N ALA A 157 -7.81 12.51 -5.43
CA ALA A 157 -7.85 12.58 -3.97
C ALA A 157 -6.43 12.59 -3.36
N VAL A 158 -5.50 11.81 -3.92
CA VAL A 158 -4.08 11.84 -3.52
C VAL A 158 -3.46 13.22 -3.79
N CYS A 159 -3.73 13.83 -4.95
CA CYS A 159 -3.26 15.18 -5.22
C CYS A 159 -3.82 16.19 -4.21
N LYS A 160 -5.12 16.08 -3.90
CA LYS A 160 -5.80 16.97 -2.96
C LYS A 160 -5.18 16.94 -1.57
N ILE A 161 -4.91 15.76 -1.01
CA ILE A 161 -4.30 15.65 0.33
C ILE A 161 -2.84 16.13 0.37
N LEU A 162 -2.14 16.07 -0.76
CA LEU A 162 -0.75 16.54 -0.87
C LEU A 162 -0.64 18.02 -1.27
N GLY A 163 -1.77 18.69 -1.53
CA GLY A 163 -1.79 20.07 -2.04
C GLY A 163 -1.20 20.20 -3.45
N TRP A 164 -1.28 19.14 -4.25
CA TRP A 164 -0.80 19.13 -5.63
C TRP A 164 -1.90 19.52 -6.60
N ASP A 165 -1.54 20.29 -7.62
CA ASP A 165 -2.36 20.48 -8.80
C ASP A 165 -2.06 19.36 -9.82
N ILE A 166 -3.06 18.54 -10.12
CA ILE A 166 -2.93 17.40 -11.01
C ILE A 166 -2.53 17.81 -12.44
N ASN A 167 -2.91 19.02 -12.86
CA ASN A 167 -2.60 19.57 -14.18
C ASN A 167 -1.15 20.07 -14.29
N GLN A 168 -0.48 20.28 -13.15
CA GLN A 168 0.91 20.73 -13.08
C GLN A 168 1.88 19.59 -12.76
N LEU A 169 1.38 18.35 -12.60
CA LEU A 169 2.26 17.21 -12.38
C LEU A 169 3.04 16.90 -13.66
N PRO A 170 4.34 16.55 -13.55
CA PRO A 170 5.12 16.10 -14.70
C PRO A 170 4.40 14.95 -15.40
N SER A 171 3.91 15.21 -16.61
CA SER A 171 3.38 14.16 -17.47
C SER A 171 4.55 13.32 -17.97
N VAL A 172 4.47 11.99 -17.87
CA VAL A 172 5.55 11.07 -18.31
C VAL A 172 5.65 10.98 -19.83
N VAL A 173 5.08 11.93 -20.59
CA VAL A 173 5.11 11.93 -22.06
C VAL A 173 6.51 12.30 -22.63
N SER A 174 7.58 12.25 -21.82
CA SER A 174 8.96 12.49 -22.31
C SER A 174 10.03 11.59 -21.69
N MET A 175 9.72 10.32 -21.40
CA MET A 175 10.76 9.29 -21.18
C MET A 175 10.44 7.97 -21.88
N LEU A 176 10.09 8.04 -23.17
CA LEU A 176 10.24 6.95 -24.13
C LEU A 176 10.85 7.51 -25.41
#